data_AF-G6EK60-F1
#
_entry.id   AF-G6EK60-F1
#
_cell.length_a   1.000
_cell.length_b   1.000
_cell.length_c   1.000
_cell.angle_alpha   90.00
_cell.angle_beta   90.00
_cell.angle_gamma   90.00
#
_symmetry.space_group_name_H-M   'P 1'
#
loop_
_entity.id
_entity.type
_entity.pdbx_description
1 polymer ?
#
loop_
_entity_poly.entity_id
_entity_poly.type
_entity_poly.pdbx_seq_one_letter_code
_entity_poly.pdbx_strand_id
1 'polypeptide(L)'
;MSAIAEPLTPEAIIVDAARCWRETVDRHRPILPTLFARLEMRGAGFLAPAIAALLAIHEVWSGRRFTAGDTTVPILTDDERTLLDLLEATEPPAFPLPAQPGLTGPLRIALRSTRILLRRVIGHDLGEVAGTAAQNAIFFAVPGDSALLSQDRQATLKTLDAA
;
A
#
# COMPACT_ATOMS: atom_id res chain seq x y z
N MET A 1 -3.07 -24.72 -23.63
CA MET A 1 -2.03 -23.72 -23.95
C MET A 1 -2.14 -22.63 -22.91
N SER A 2 -1.36 -22.71 -21.83
CA SER A 2 -1.35 -21.70 -20.77
C SER A 2 -0.73 -20.44 -21.33
N ALA A 3 -1.51 -19.37 -21.45
CA ALA A 3 -0.95 -18.04 -21.62
C ALA A 3 -0.09 -17.78 -20.37
N ILE A 4 1.22 -17.76 -20.55
CA ILE A 4 2.16 -17.29 -19.54
C ILE A 4 1.78 -15.82 -19.40
N ALA A 5 1.01 -15.48 -18.36
CA ALA A 5 0.74 -14.09 -18.03
C ALA A 5 2.11 -13.45 -17.81
N GLU A 6 2.51 -12.53 -18.69
CA GLU A 6 3.71 -11.72 -18.46
C GLU A 6 3.61 -11.16 -17.04
N PRO A 7 4.70 -11.17 -16.27
CA PRO A 7 4.72 -10.56 -14.96
C PRO A 7 4.33 -9.09 -15.14
N LEU A 8 3.12 -8.75 -14.68
CA LEU A 8 2.62 -7.39 -14.76
C LEU A 8 3.54 -6.52 -13.91
N THR A 9 4.09 -5.48 -14.52
CA THR A 9 5.01 -4.58 -13.82
C THR A 9 4.29 -3.89 -12.66
N PRO A 10 5.00 -3.48 -11.59
CA PRO A 10 4.37 -2.82 -10.45
C PRO A 10 3.54 -1.58 -10.87
N GLU A 11 3.99 -0.86 -11.89
CA GLU A 11 3.31 0.28 -12.48
C GLU A 11 1.98 -0.13 -13.11
N ALA A 12 1.94 -1.26 -13.84
CA ALA A 12 0.71 -1.78 -14.43
C ALA A 12 -0.32 -2.18 -13.36
N ILE A 13 0.12 -2.67 -12.20
CA ILE A 13 -0.75 -2.97 -11.05
C ILE A 13 -1.32 -1.67 -10.46
N ILE A 14 -0.49 -0.65 -10.27
CA ILE A 14 -0.91 0.65 -9.73
C ILE A 14 -1.90 1.35 -10.67
N VAL A 15 -1.62 1.36 -11.98
CA VAL A 15 -2.49 1.97 -12.99
C VAL A 15 -3.82 1.24 -13.08
N ASP A 16 -3.84 -0.09 -13.13
CA ASP A 16 -5.09 -0.86 -13.13
C ASP A 16 -5.94 -0.58 -11.88
N ALA A 17 -5.29 -0.45 -10.72
CA ALA A 17 -5.94 -0.11 -9.46
C ALA A 17 -6.51 1.32 -9.46
N ALA A 18 -5.77 2.30 -9.98
CA ALA A 18 -6.22 3.68 -10.08
C ALA A 18 -7.43 3.81 -11.02
N ARG A 19 -7.42 3.12 -12.16
CA ARG A 19 -8.53 3.05 -13.10
C ARG A 19 -9.75 2.37 -12.49
N CYS A 20 -9.55 1.23 -11.84
CA CYS A 20 -10.60 0.52 -11.13
C CYS A 20 -11.23 1.40 -10.05
N TRP A 21 -10.42 2.11 -9.27
CA TRP A 21 -10.89 3.05 -8.26
C TRP A 21 -11.75 4.16 -8.89
N ARG A 22 -11.26 4.81 -9.96
CA ARG A 22 -11.98 5.87 -10.66
C ARG A 22 -13.35 5.40 -11.16
N GLU A 23 -13.38 4.28 -11.88
CA GLU A 23 -14.60 3.67 -12.37
C GLU A 23 -15.58 3.34 -11.22
N THR A 24 -15.06 2.83 -10.10
CA THR A 24 -15.86 2.45 -8.93
C THR A 24 -16.49 3.67 -8.27
N VAL A 25 -15.74 4.77 -8.13
CA VAL A 25 -16.26 6.03 -7.60
C VAL A 25 -17.31 6.61 -8.55
N ASP A 26 -17.05 6.63 -9.86
CA ASP A 26 -18.00 7.18 -10.85
C ASP A 26 -19.30 6.39 -10.91
N ARG A 27 -19.22 5.07 -10.74
CA ARG A 27 -20.37 4.17 -10.68
C ARG A 27 -21.00 4.05 -9.29
N HIS A 28 -20.51 4.81 -8.30
CA HIS A 28 -21.01 4.81 -6.92
C HIS A 28 -21.06 3.40 -6.31
N ARG A 29 -20.07 2.57 -6.62
CA ARG A 29 -19.95 1.20 -6.13
C ARG A 29 -19.10 1.15 -4.86
N PRO A 30 -19.18 0.05 -4.08
CA PRO A 30 -18.30 -0.13 -2.92
C PRO A 30 -16.82 -0.18 -3.33
N ILE A 31 -16.05 0.85 -2.94
CA ILE A 31 -14.65 1.03 -3.35
C ILE A 31 -13.76 -0.14 -2.89
N LEU A 32 -13.69 -0.38 -1.58
CA LEU A 32 -12.73 -1.35 -1.03
C LEU A 32 -12.97 -2.79 -1.50
N PRO A 33 -14.20 -3.34 -1.49
CA PRO A 33 -14.42 -4.71 -1.97
C PRO A 33 -14.09 -4.88 -3.45
N THR A 34 -14.44 -3.88 -4.28
CA THR A 34 -14.19 -3.92 -5.73
C THR A 34 -12.69 -3.84 -6.01
N LEU A 35 -11.99 -2.90 -5.37
CA LEU A 35 -10.57 -2.70 -5.55
C LEU A 35 -9.75 -3.87 -5.00
N PHE A 36 -10.15 -4.43 -3.85
CA PHE A 36 -9.54 -5.64 -3.28
C PHE A 36 -9.65 -6.81 -4.24
N ALA A 37 -10.87 -7.12 -4.72
CA ALA A 37 -11.07 -8.23 -5.67
C ALA A 37 -10.25 -8.03 -6.95
N ARG A 38 -10.13 -6.79 -7.44
CA ARG A 38 -9.34 -6.46 -8.64
C ARG A 38 -7.86 -6.73 -8.44
N LEU A 39 -7.31 -6.26 -7.32
CA LEU A 39 -5.90 -6.39 -6.98
C LEU A 39 -5.52 -7.82 -6.55
N GLU A 40 -6.44 -8.56 -5.93
CA GLU A 40 -6.21 -9.93 -5.48
C GLU A 40 -5.98 -10.90 -6.64
N MET A 41 -6.59 -10.65 -7.81
CA MET A 41 -6.26 -11.39 -9.04
C MET A 41 -4.78 -11.31 -9.44
N ARG A 42 -4.04 -10.35 -8.88
CA ARG A 42 -2.61 -10.12 -9.11
C ARG A 42 -1.76 -10.33 -7.84
N GLY A 43 -2.34 -10.94 -6.79
CA GLY A 43 -1.67 -11.15 -5.49
C GLY A 43 -1.44 -9.87 -4.68
N ALA A 44 -2.15 -8.79 -5.03
CA ALA A 44 -1.88 -7.44 -4.54
C ALA A 44 -3.02 -6.86 -3.69
N GLY A 45 -3.98 -7.68 -3.22
CA GLY A 45 -5.20 -7.22 -2.55
C GLY A 45 -4.96 -6.31 -1.34
N PHE A 46 -3.88 -6.56 -0.58
CA PHE A 46 -3.48 -5.74 0.58
C PHE A 46 -3.15 -4.28 0.25
N LEU A 47 -2.92 -3.93 -1.02
CA LEU A 47 -2.73 -2.54 -1.46
C LEU A 47 -4.04 -1.76 -1.57
N ALA A 48 -5.20 -2.43 -1.64
CA ALA A 48 -6.47 -1.77 -1.91
C ALA A 48 -6.78 -0.62 -0.93
N PRO A 49 -6.62 -0.78 0.40
CA PRO A 49 -6.89 0.32 1.33
C PRO A 49 -5.93 1.51 1.15
N ALA A 50 -4.66 1.23 0.88
CA ALA A 50 -3.64 2.27 0.71
C ALA A 50 -3.86 3.09 -0.56
N ILE A 51 -4.12 2.41 -1.68
CA ILE A 51 -4.43 3.06 -2.96
C ILE A 51 -5.72 3.86 -2.88
N ALA A 52 -6.78 3.29 -2.29
CA ALA A 52 -8.05 4.01 -2.12
C ALA A 52 -7.89 5.27 -1.26
N ALA A 53 -7.15 5.19 -0.16
CA ALA A 53 -6.89 6.33 0.71
C ALA A 53 -6.04 7.40 0.01
N LEU A 54 -4.99 6.99 -0.71
CA LEU A 54 -4.10 7.88 -1.46
C LEU A 54 -4.84 8.69 -2.52
N LEU A 55 -5.68 8.03 -3.33
CA LEU A 55 -6.43 8.70 -4.38
C LEU A 55 -7.50 9.64 -3.80
N ALA A 56 -8.20 9.20 -2.75
CA ALA A 56 -9.19 10.04 -2.08
C ALA A 56 -8.55 11.31 -1.47
N ILE A 57 -7.42 11.18 -0.77
CA ILE A 57 -6.75 12.35 -0.22
C ILE A 57 -6.15 13.24 -1.30
N HIS A 58 -5.63 12.66 -2.39
CA HIS A 58 -5.09 13.42 -3.51
C HIS A 58 -6.15 14.31 -4.16
N GLU A 59 -7.37 13.81 -4.35
CA GLU A 59 -8.47 14.64 -4.88
C GLU A 59 -8.82 15.80 -3.95
N VAL A 60 -8.95 15.55 -2.65
CA VAL A 60 -9.30 16.60 -1.68
C VAL A 60 -8.17 17.62 -1.53
N TRP A 61 -6.92 17.16 -1.53
CA TRP A 61 -5.74 18.00 -1.40
C TRP A 61 -5.52 18.90 -2.63
N SER A 62 -5.69 18.34 -3.84
CA SER A 62 -5.54 19.07 -5.10
C SER A 62 -6.78 19.91 -5.47
N GLY A 63 -7.94 19.60 -4.89
CA GLY A 63 -9.22 20.19 -5.27
C GLY A 63 -9.71 19.76 -6.67
N ARG A 64 -9.06 18.75 -7.27
CA ARG A 64 -9.37 18.27 -8.62
C ARG A 64 -9.69 16.78 -8.56
N ARG A 65 -10.58 16.34 -9.44
CA ARG A 65 -10.84 14.91 -9.64
C ARG A 65 -9.64 14.26 -10.32
N PHE A 66 -9.30 13.05 -9.88
CA PHE A 66 -8.26 12.24 -10.49
C PHE A 66 -8.77 11.69 -11.82
N THR A 67 -8.04 11.96 -12.90
CA THR A 67 -8.36 11.55 -14.26
C THR A 67 -7.65 10.25 -14.58
N ALA A 68 -8.38 9.14 -14.55
CA ALA A 68 -7.86 7.84 -14.97
C ALA A 68 -8.28 7.53 -16.42
N GLY A 69 -7.43 6.81 -17.13
CA GLY A 69 -7.72 6.30 -18.46
C GLY A 69 -8.71 5.13 -18.43
N ASP A 70 -9.13 4.68 -19.60
CA ASP A 70 -9.94 3.46 -19.72
C ASP A 70 -9.07 2.23 -19.43
N THR A 71 -9.60 1.24 -18.71
CA THR A 71 -8.92 -0.04 -18.44
C THR A 71 -8.50 -0.78 -19.71
N THR A 72 -9.16 -0.52 -20.85
CA THR A 72 -8.88 -1.16 -22.15
C THR A 72 -7.78 -0.46 -22.97
N VAL A 73 -7.38 0.76 -22.61
CA VAL A 73 -6.45 1.57 -23.39
C VAL A 73 -5.08 1.65 -22.69
N PRO A 74 -3.96 1.28 -23.32
CA PRO A 74 -2.65 1.25 -22.65
C PRO A 74 -2.03 2.64 -22.42
N ILE A 75 -2.66 3.71 -22.90
CA ILE A 75 -2.14 5.08 -22.82
C ILE A 75 -2.36 5.61 -21.40
N LEU A 76 -1.29 6.14 -20.79
CA LEU A 76 -1.35 6.77 -19.47
C LEU A 76 -1.86 8.21 -19.56
N THR A 77 -2.73 8.58 -18.63
CA THR A 77 -3.10 9.99 -18.39
C THR A 77 -1.98 10.73 -17.65
N ASP A 78 -2.03 12.06 -17.64
CA ASP A 78 -1.04 12.87 -16.91
C ASP A 78 -1.14 12.65 -15.39
N ASP A 79 -2.35 12.43 -14.85
CA ASP A 79 -2.56 12.09 -13.45
C ASP A 79 -1.99 10.70 -13.10
N GLU A 80 -2.11 9.72 -14.01
CA GLU A 80 -1.51 8.40 -13.86
C GLU A 80 0.01 8.46 -13.84
N ARG A 81 0.63 9.21 -14.75
CA ARG A 81 2.10 9.43 -14.74
C ARG A 81 2.54 10.13 -13.47
N THR A 82 1.85 11.19 -13.08
CA THR A 82 2.14 11.94 -11.84
C THR A 82 2.04 11.04 -10.60
N LEU A 83 1.06 10.14 -10.55
CA LEU A 83 0.91 9.17 -9.47
C LEU A 83 2.10 8.20 -9.40
N LEU A 84 2.56 7.69 -10.54
CA LEU A 84 3.73 6.81 -10.61
C LEU A 84 4.99 7.56 -10.15
N ASP A 85 5.23 8.76 -10.67
CA ASP A 85 6.36 9.62 -10.26
C ASP A 85 6.31 9.90 -8.75
N LEU A 86 5.11 10.18 -8.21
CA LEU A 86 4.89 10.37 -6.78
C LEU A 86 5.16 9.11 -5.96
N LEU A 87 5.01 7.92 -6.50
CA LEU A 87 5.27 6.68 -5.77
C LEU A 87 6.74 6.25 -5.88
N GLU A 88 7.41 6.61 -6.97
CA GLU A 88 8.83 6.35 -7.19
C GLU A 88 9.73 7.36 -6.45
N ALA A 89 9.37 8.65 -6.44
CA ALA A 89 10.20 9.71 -5.89
C ALA A 89 10.50 9.49 -4.39
N THR A 90 11.78 9.42 -4.02
CA THR A 90 12.15 9.28 -2.60
C THR A 90 11.84 10.55 -1.81
N GLU A 91 11.92 11.71 -2.46
CA GLU A 91 11.55 13.01 -1.89
C GLU A 91 10.13 13.43 -2.30
N PRO A 92 9.39 14.15 -1.45
CA PRO A 92 8.10 14.71 -1.84
C PRO A 92 8.32 15.74 -2.95
N PRO A 93 7.59 15.68 -4.10
CA PRO A 93 7.73 16.72 -5.10
C PRO A 93 7.31 18.07 -4.53
N ALA A 94 7.83 19.14 -5.13
CA ALA A 94 7.32 20.49 -4.92
C ALA A 94 5.87 20.52 -5.42
N PHE A 95 4.94 20.24 -4.51
CA PHE A 95 3.53 20.21 -4.83
C PHE A 95 3.09 21.58 -5.37
N PRO A 96 2.25 21.63 -6.41
CA PRO A 96 1.58 22.86 -6.79
C PRO A 96 0.76 23.42 -5.61
N LEU A 97 0.46 24.72 -5.64
CA LEU A 97 -0.36 25.42 -4.63
C LEU A 97 -1.58 24.56 -4.24
N PRO A 98 -1.59 23.97 -3.03
CA PRO A 98 -2.64 23.04 -2.64
C PRO A 98 -3.96 23.77 -2.44
N ALA A 99 -5.06 23.16 -2.85
CA ALA A 99 -6.40 23.67 -2.52
C ALA A 99 -6.66 23.56 -1.00
N GLN A 100 -6.08 22.53 -0.35
CA GLN A 100 -6.17 22.30 1.09
C GLN A 100 -4.76 22.10 1.69
N PRO A 101 -4.03 23.18 2.03
CA PRO A 101 -2.66 23.08 2.54
C PRO A 101 -2.55 22.23 3.82
N GLY A 102 -3.60 22.20 4.65
CA GLY A 102 -3.66 21.38 5.87
C GLY A 102 -3.60 19.87 5.63
N LEU A 103 -3.86 19.40 4.40
CA LEU A 103 -3.81 17.98 4.04
C LEU A 103 -2.44 17.54 3.50
N THR A 104 -1.47 18.44 3.38
CA THR A 104 -0.13 18.12 2.87
C THR A 104 0.57 17.05 3.74
N GLY A 105 0.45 17.15 5.07
CA GLY A 105 1.00 16.14 5.99
C GLY A 105 0.35 14.77 5.80
N PRO A 106 -0.99 14.67 5.90
CA PRO A 106 -1.71 13.44 5.62
C PRO A 106 -1.44 12.83 4.22
N LEU A 107 -1.31 13.64 3.17
CA LEU A 107 -0.94 13.16 1.82
C LEU A 107 0.46 12.54 1.81
N ARG A 108 1.44 13.18 2.46
CA ARG A 108 2.79 12.61 2.62
C ARG A 108 2.78 11.29 3.36
N ILE A 109 1.95 11.16 4.39
CA ILE A 109 1.78 9.89 5.12
C ILE A 109 1.19 8.82 4.22
N ALA A 110 0.13 9.13 3.46
CA ALA A 110 -0.50 8.20 2.52
C ALA A 110 0.47 7.74 1.43
N LEU A 111 1.28 8.65 0.86
CA LEU A 111 2.33 8.30 -0.09
C LEU A 111 3.36 7.36 0.55
N ARG A 112 3.89 7.72 1.71
CA ARG A 112 4.91 6.93 2.41
C ARG A 112 4.40 5.53 2.76
N SER A 113 3.19 5.40 3.31
CA SER A 113 2.61 4.11 3.68
C SER A 113 2.32 3.25 2.45
N THR A 114 1.81 3.86 1.37
CA THR A 114 1.57 3.15 0.10
C THR A 114 2.88 2.61 -0.47
N ARG A 115 3.97 3.39 -0.47
CA ARG A 115 5.29 2.92 -0.90
C ARG A 115 5.81 1.75 -0.06
N ILE A 116 5.65 1.80 1.26
CA ILE A 116 6.05 0.70 2.15
C ILE A 116 5.27 -0.57 1.81
N LEU A 117 3.96 -0.46 1.59
CA LEU A 117 3.14 -1.62 1.21
C LEU A 117 3.47 -2.13 -0.19
N LEU A 118 3.73 -1.25 -1.16
CA LEU A 118 4.13 -1.63 -2.52
C LEU A 118 5.40 -2.47 -2.49
N ARG A 119 6.44 -2.00 -1.79
CA ARG A 119 7.70 -2.74 -1.61
C ARG A 119 7.48 -4.12 -0.99
N ARG A 120 6.52 -4.22 -0.08
CA ARG A 120 6.24 -5.44 0.65
C ARG A 120 5.38 -6.45 -0.12
N VAL A 121 4.41 -5.97 -0.89
CA VAL A 121 3.44 -6.79 -1.63
C VAL A 121 4.01 -7.22 -2.98
N ILE A 122 4.71 -6.32 -3.68
CA ILE A 122 5.22 -6.55 -5.04
C ILE A 122 6.68 -7.02 -5.03
N GLY A 123 7.39 -6.89 -3.90
CA GLY A 123 8.70 -7.52 -3.69
C GLY A 123 9.86 -6.93 -4.51
N HIS A 124 9.62 -5.92 -5.35
CA HIS A 124 10.66 -5.23 -6.11
C HIS A 124 10.70 -3.74 -5.76
N ASP A 125 11.92 -3.29 -5.45
CA ASP A 125 12.35 -1.91 -5.59
C ASP A 125 11.91 -1.37 -6.96
N LEU A 126 11.23 -0.22 -7.00
CA LEU A 126 11.08 0.58 -8.22
C LEU A 126 12.42 1.26 -8.61
N GLY A 127 13.54 0.62 -8.30
CA GLY A 127 14.90 1.09 -8.49
C GLY A 127 15.85 0.19 -7.70
N GLU A 128 16.46 -0.78 -8.39
CA GLU A 128 17.34 -1.79 -7.79
C GLU A 128 18.30 -1.23 -6.72
N VAL A 129 18.27 -1.80 -5.51
CA VAL A 129 19.51 -2.27 -4.87
C VAL A 129 19.30 -3.66 -4.30
N ALA A 130 20.03 -4.63 -4.88
CA ALA A 130 20.12 -5.99 -4.40
C ALA A 130 20.57 -6.03 -2.92
N GLY A 131 19.74 -6.63 -2.06
CA GLY A 131 20.01 -6.79 -0.63
C GLY A 131 19.21 -7.93 -0.04
N THR A 132 19.66 -9.16 -0.34
CA THR A 132 19.51 -10.43 0.36
C THR A 132 18.46 -10.53 1.49
N ALA A 133 17.38 -11.25 1.18
CA ALA A 133 16.62 -12.17 2.04
C ALA A 133 16.78 -12.04 3.57
N ALA A 134 15.74 -11.54 4.23
CA ALA A 134 15.28 -12.08 5.51
C ALA A 134 13.75 -12.04 5.53
N GLN A 135 13.20 -13.23 5.70
CA GLN A 135 11.81 -13.59 5.58
C GLN A 135 10.98 -13.10 6.78
N ASN A 136 9.69 -12.88 6.53
CA ASN A 136 8.57 -13.24 7.40
C ASN A 136 8.59 -12.74 8.85
N ALA A 137 7.92 -11.62 9.08
CA ALA A 137 6.72 -11.58 9.93
C ALA A 137 6.19 -10.15 9.98
N ILE A 138 5.11 -9.86 9.23
CA ILE A 138 4.20 -8.81 9.70
C ILE A 138 2.81 -9.44 9.64
N PHE A 139 2.61 -10.36 10.57
CA PHE A 139 1.31 -10.56 11.17
C PHE A 139 1.20 -9.55 12.31
N PHE A 140 0.00 -9.03 12.54
CA PHE A 140 -0.36 -8.33 13.77
C PHE A 140 -0.09 -9.27 14.96
N ALA A 141 1.11 -9.19 15.54
CA ALA A 141 1.32 -9.63 16.90
C ALA A 141 0.64 -8.58 17.78
N VAL A 142 -0.60 -8.88 18.19
CA VAL A 142 -1.06 -8.38 19.50
C VAL A 142 0.01 -8.80 20.49
N PRO A 143 0.61 -7.90 21.28
CA PRO A 143 1.51 -8.33 22.35
C PRO A 143 0.64 -9.03 23.38
N GLY A 144 0.51 -10.35 23.21
CA GLY A 144 -0.07 -11.25 24.19
C GLY A 144 0.90 -11.34 25.36
N ASP A 145 0.45 -10.80 26.47
CA ASP A 145 1.04 -10.77 27.80
C ASP A 145 1.63 -12.14 28.20
N SER A 146 2.86 -12.41 27.76
CA SER A 146 3.56 -13.69 28.02
C SER A 146 4.73 -13.52 28.99
N ALA A 147 4.93 -12.32 29.53
CA ALA A 147 5.99 -12.05 30.50
C ALA A 147 5.59 -12.33 31.96
N LEU A 148 4.30 -12.51 32.26
CA LEU A 148 3.83 -12.70 33.64
C LEU A 148 3.68 -14.16 34.09
N LEU A 149 3.82 -15.15 33.21
CA LEU A 149 3.64 -16.58 33.57
C LEU A 149 4.94 -17.38 33.68
N SER A 150 6.09 -16.82 33.32
CA SER A 150 7.37 -17.53 33.40
C SER A 150 8.15 -17.23 34.68
N GLN A 151 7.88 -16.12 35.35
CA GLN A 151 8.63 -15.70 36.54
C GLN A 151 8.16 -16.40 37.83
N ASP A 152 6.88 -16.77 37.92
CA ASP A 152 6.33 -17.44 39.12
C ASP A 152 6.72 -18.92 39.26
N ARG A 153 7.10 -19.58 38.16
CA ARG A 153 7.50 -21.01 38.21
C ARG A 153 8.94 -21.22 38.70
N GLN A 154 9.79 -20.21 38.58
CA GLN A 154 11.19 -20.26 39.04
C GLN A 154 11.35 -19.83 40.51
N ALA A 155 10.39 -19.09 41.07
CA ALA A 155 10.38 -18.75 42.49
C ALA A 155 10.01 -19.96 43.37
N THR A 156 9.13 -20.85 42.89
CA THR A 156 8.64 -22.01 43.68
C THR A 156 9.63 -23.18 43.73
N LEU A 157 10.60 -23.26 42.82
CA LEU A 157 11.63 -24.33 42.82
C LEU A 157 12.90 -23.98 43.60
N LYS A 158 13.16 -22.70 43.90
CA LYS A 158 14.35 -22.30 44.69
C LYS A 158 14.15 -22.33 46.21
N THR A 159 12.92 -22.49 46.68
CA THR A 159 12.62 -22.52 48.13
C THR A 159 12.54 -23.94 48.70
N LEU A 160 12.63 -24.99 47.88
CA LEU A 160 12.58 -26.40 48.33
C LEU A 160 13.95 -27.08 48.48
N ASP A 161 15.04 -26.45 48.04
CA ASP A 161 16.42 -26.97 48.18
C ASP A 161 17.25 -26.24 49.26
N ALA A 162 16.60 -25.49 50.16
CA ALA A 162 17.26 -24.75 51.23
C ALA A 162 16.61 -24.94 52.61
N ALA A 163 16.21 -26.19 52.93
CA ALA A 163 15.82 -26.61 54.28
C ALA A 163 16.57 -27.89 54.67
#